data_AF-A0A495ZU10-F1
#
_entry.id   AF-A0A495ZU10-F1
#
_cell.length_a   1.000
_cell.length_b   1.000
_cell.length_c   1.000
_cell.angle_alpha   90.00
_cell.angle_beta   90.00
_cell.angle_gamma   90.00
#
_symmetry.space_group_name_H-M   'P 1'
#
loop_
_entity.id
_entity.type
_entity.pdbx_description
1 polymer ?
#
loop_
_entity_poly.entity_id
_entity_poly.type
_entity_poly.pdbx_seq_one_letter_code
_entity_poly.pdbx_strand_id
1 'polypeptide(L)' 'MNVRRYFESLSEPNDTMYVEIEDRHRFTRRGDDWVKFREDLIELLEQTISEDLSKEFAEATEEWVSEG' A
#
# COMPACT_ATOMS: atom_id res chain seq x y z
N MET A 1 -11.56 0.76 -7.18
CA MET A 1 -11.21 0.35 -5.82
C MET A 1 -10.95 1.59 -4.96
N ASN A 2 -11.42 1.62 -3.72
CA ASN A 2 -11.08 2.67 -2.75
C ASN A 2 -9.79 2.28 -2.00
N VAL A 3 -8.72 3.06 -2.18
CA VAL A 3 -7.43 2.88 -1.49
C VAL A 3 -7.10 4.15 -0.73
N ARG A 4 -6.87 4.03 0.59
CA ARG A 4 -6.43 5.14 1.44
C ARG A 4 -5.02 4.87 1.93
N ARG A 5 -4.16 5.88 1.86
CA ARG A 5 -2.81 5.85 2.42
C ARG A 5 -2.59 7.00 3.40
N TYR A 6 -1.92 6.75 4.52
CA TYR A 6 -1.58 7.76 5.51
C TYR A 6 -0.36 7.35 6.33
N PHE A 7 0.27 8.34 6.98
CA PHE A 7 1.36 8.15 7.92
C PHE A 7 0.88 8.33 9.36
N GLU A 8 1.43 7.55 10.29
CA GLU A 8 1.46 7.89 11.71
C GLU A 8 2.92 8.15 12.10
N SER A 9 3.24 9.42 12.37
CA SER A 9 4.55 9.81 12.87
C SER A 9 4.51 9.85 14.39
N LEU A 10 5.23 8.93 15.04
CA LEU A 10 5.41 8.90 16.49
C LEU A 10 6.73 9.56 16.94
N SER A 11 7.34 10.37 16.06
CA SER A 11 8.73 10.91 16.06
C SER A 11 9.68 10.02 15.25
N GLU A 12 10.40 10.62 14.29
CA GLU A 12 11.44 9.95 13.48
C GLU A 12 12.44 9.17 14.37
N PRO A 13 12.95 7.99 13.93
CA PRO A 13 12.85 7.34 12.62
C PRO A 13 11.76 6.25 12.52
N ASN A 14 10.65 6.37 13.26
CA ASN A 14 9.63 5.31 13.37
C ASN A 14 8.35 5.58 12.58
N ASP A 15 8.41 6.39 11.52
CA ASP A 15 7.22 6.68 10.71
C ASP A 15 6.64 5.38 10.15
N THR A 16 5.34 5.21 10.39
CA THR A 16 4.60 4.02 9.97
C THR A 16 3.65 4.42 8.86
N MET A 17 3.87 3.83 7.68
CA MET A 17 2.97 3.91 6.53
C MET A 17 1.81 2.93 6.71
N TYR A 18 0.61 3.39 6.36
CA TYR A 18 -0.61 2.60 6.36
C TYR A 18 -1.25 2.63 4.97
N VAL A 19 -1.76 1.47 4.54
CA VAL A 19 -2.63 1.33 3.37
C VAL A 19 -3.90 0.60 3.78
N GLU A 20 -5.05 1.15 3.41
CA GLU A 20 -6.37 0.55 3.60
C GLU A 20 -7.07 0.36 2.26
N ILE A 21 -7.55 -0.85 2.01
CA ILE A 21 -8.24 -1.25 0.78
C ILE A 21 -9.69 -1.60 1.13
N GLU A 22 -10.64 -0.92 0.47
CA GLU A 22 -12.09 -1.18 0.58
C GLU A 22 -12.62 -1.17 2.03
N ASP A 23 -11.98 -0.42 2.92
CA ASP A 23 -12.28 -0.38 4.36
C ASP A 23 -12.25 -1.78 5.04
N ARG A 24 -11.53 -2.75 4.43
CA ARG A 24 -11.49 -4.17 4.84
C ARG A 24 -10.09 -4.67 5.14
N HIS A 25 -9.14 -4.35 4.27
CA HIS A 25 -7.77 -4.81 4.40
C HIS A 25 -6.87 -3.65 4.80
N ARG A 26 -6.16 -3.79 5.92
CA ARG A 26 -5.24 -2.78 6.42
C ARG A 26 -3.83 -3.37 6.49
N PHE A 27 -2.89 -2.70 5.85
CA PHE A 27 -1.48 -3.06 5.81
C PHE A 27 -0.61 -1.95 6.35
N THR A 28 0.51 -2.30 6.96
CA THR A 28 1.41 -1.35 7.60
C THR A 28 2.86 -1.67 7.32
N ARG A 29 3.69 -0.65 7.14
CA ARG A 29 5.13 -0.80 6.94
C ARG A 29 5.88 0.38 7.57
N ARG A 30 7.10 0.13 8.06
CA ARG A 30 8.01 1.20 8.47
C ARG A 30 8.78 1.76 7.28
N GLY A 31 8.94 3.08 7.25
CA GLY A 31 9.68 3.81 6.21
C GLY A 31 8.81 4.87 5.53
N ASP A 32 9.28 5.36 4.39
CA ASP A 32 8.72 6.47 3.63
C ASP A 32 8.59 6.18 2.12
N ASP A 33 9.03 4.99 1.67
CA ASP A 33 9.00 4.57 0.27
C ASP A 33 7.64 3.94 -0.12
N TRP A 34 6.73 4.76 -0.63
CA TRP A 34 5.42 4.33 -1.12
C TRP A 34 5.48 3.45 -2.36
N VAL A 35 6.49 3.62 -3.22
CA VAL A 35 6.65 2.81 -4.43
C VAL A 35 6.97 1.38 -4.03
N LYS A 36 7.95 1.20 -3.15
CA LYS A 36 8.31 -0.12 -2.64
C LYS A 36 7.18 -0.73 -1.80
N PHE A 37 6.45 0.07 -1.02
CA PHE A 37 5.29 -0.45 -0.29
C PHE A 37 4.18 -0.93 -1.23
N ARG A 38 3.94 -0.22 -2.33
CA ARG A 38 3.00 -0.68 -3.38
C ARG A 38 3.42 -2.00 -3.99
N GLU A 39 4.68 -2.13 -4.40
CA GLU A 39 5.20 -3.37 -5.01
C GLU A 39 5.04 -4.57 -4.08
N ASP A 40 5.47 -4.41 -2.81
CA ASP A 40 5.35 -5.45 -1.80
C ASP A 40 3.87 -5.84 -1.55
N LEU A 41 2.94 -4.86 -1.60
CA LEU A 41 1.52 -5.14 -1.44
C LEU A 41 0.90 -5.87 -2.62
N ILE A 42 1.28 -5.54 -3.86
CA ILE A 42 0.81 -6.26 -5.05
C ILE A 42 1.17 -7.74 -4.95
N GLU A 43 2.42 -8.05 -4.59
CA GLU A 43 2.89 -9.42 -4.40
C GLU A 43 2.13 -10.10 -3.24
N LEU A 44 1.96 -9.41 -2.11
CA LEU A 44 1.24 -9.95 -0.96
C LEU A 44 -0.22 -10.27 -1.30
N LEU A 45 -0.93 -9.38 -1.97
CA LEU A 45 -2.34 -9.57 -2.34
C LEU A 45 -2.48 -10.77 -3.29
N GLU A 46 -1.58 -10.92 -4.24
CA GLU A 46 -1.57 -12.04 -5.20
C GLU A 46 -1.36 -13.37 -4.48
N GLN A 47 -0.39 -13.44 -3.56
CA GLN A 47 -0.03 -14.67 -2.86
C GLN A 47 -1.03 -15.08 -1.76
N THR A 48 -1.70 -14.11 -1.13
CA THR A 48 -2.46 -14.35 0.11
C THR A 48 -3.97 -14.14 0.00
N ILE A 49 -4.43 -13.29 -0.93
CA ILE A 49 -5.85 -12.94 -1.04
C ILE A 49 -6.40 -13.40 -2.38
N SER A 50 -6.03 -12.74 -3.49
CA SER A 50 -6.38 -13.17 -4.84
C SER A 50 -5.58 -12.40 -5.90
N GLU A 51 -5.34 -13.07 -7.03
CA GLU A 51 -4.74 -12.47 -8.22
C GLU A 51 -5.59 -11.30 -8.76
N ASP A 52 -6.92 -11.43 -8.76
CA ASP A 52 -7.82 -10.37 -9.23
C ASP A 52 -7.72 -9.10 -8.35
N LEU A 53 -7.67 -9.26 -7.03
CA LEU A 53 -7.52 -8.12 -6.12
C LEU A 53 -6.15 -7.44 -6.29
N SER A 54 -5.10 -8.23 -6.53
CA SER A 54 -3.77 -7.70 -6.82
C SER A 54 -3.76 -6.85 -8.10
N LYS A 55 -4.41 -7.31 -9.17
CA LYS A 55 -4.55 -6.55 -10.42
C LYS A 55 -5.34 -5.27 -10.23
N GLU A 56 -6.51 -5.33 -9.58
CA GLU A 56 -7.33 -4.16 -9.31
C GLU A 56 -6.59 -3.13 -8.44
N PHE A 57 -5.80 -3.58 -7.46
CA PHE A 57 -4.96 -2.71 -6.64
C PHE A 57 -3.83 -2.09 -7.46
N ALA A 58 -3.16 -2.85 -8.32
CA ALA A 58 -2.09 -2.36 -9.18
C ALA A 58 -2.58 -1.25 -10.12
N GLU A 59 -3.74 -1.43 -10.74
CA GLU A 59 -4.39 -0.42 -11.60
C GLU A 59 -4.81 0.82 -10.80
N ALA A 60 -5.46 0.63 -9.65
CA ALA A 60 -5.93 1.74 -8.82
C ALA A 60 -4.80 2.57 -8.18
N THR A 61 -3.57 2.07 -8.16
CA THR A 61 -2.40 2.71 -7.54
C THR A 61 -1.29 3.02 -8.55
N GLU A 62 -1.55 2.97 -9.85
CA GLU A 62 -0.56 3.27 -10.90
C GLU A 62 0.09 4.65 -10.70
N GLU A 63 -0.68 5.64 -10.23
CA GLU A 63 -0.21 7.01 -10.00
C GLU A 63 0.89 7.10 -8.92
N TRP A 64 0.99 6.14 -8.00
CA TRP A 64 2.01 6.14 -6.95
C TRP A 64 3.43 5.98 -7.53
N VAL A 65 3.54 5.40 -8.73
CA VAL A 65 4.82 5.22 -9.43
C VAL A 65 5.34 6.55 -10.00
N SER A 66 4.48 7.56 -10.15
CA SER A 66 4.79 8.83 -10.81
C SER A 66 4.99 10.02 -9.86
N GLU A 67 4.95 9.82 -8.53
CA GLU A 67 5.23 10.88 -7.55
C GLU A 67 6.74 11.16 -7.36
N GLY A 68 7.54 10.96 -8.41
CA GLY A 68 8.98 11.24 -8.45
C GLY A 68 9.34 12.62 -8.97
#